data_AF-A0A1G9J0T8-F1
#
_entry.id   AF-A0A1G9J0T8-F1
#
_cell.length_a   1.000
_cell.length_b   1.000
_cell.length_c   1.000
_cell.angle_alpha   90.00
_cell.angle_beta   90.00
_cell.angle_gamma   90.00
#
_symmetry.space_group_name_H-M   'P 1'
#
loop_
_entity.id
_entity.type
_entity.pdbx_description
1 polymer ?
#
loop_
_entity_poly.entity_id
_entity_poly.type
_entity_poly.pdbx_seq_one_letter_code
_entity_poly.pdbx_strand_id
1 'polypeptide(L)'
;MSYYLLEPEVAGELGEDTVMDTSVHPPVVSRLQYVIQDWLGDEILESTPCFVVTEHLAGLIGEAGLSGYRFADAEVVLGEDAEELADGPIDLPKWQWLQLTGTAGSDDFGAASDGSLVVSERALGVLRQGVLNNCDIEPR
;
A
#
# COMPACT_ATOMS: atom_id res chain seq x y z
N MET A 1 20.03 -3.86 -12.57
CA MET A 1 18.83 -3.16 -12.06
C MET A 1 18.64 -3.65 -10.66
N SER A 2 18.65 -2.75 -9.68
CA SER A 2 18.54 -3.10 -8.27
C SER A 2 17.08 -3.16 -7.88
N TYR A 3 16.75 -4.04 -6.94
CA TYR A 3 15.41 -4.19 -6.37
C TYR A 3 15.49 -4.04 -4.85
N TYR A 4 14.37 -3.64 -4.27
CA TYR A 4 14.24 -3.39 -2.84
C TYR A 4 12.97 -4.06 -2.34
N LEU A 5 13.09 -4.75 -1.20
CA LEU A 5 11.96 -5.14 -0.38
C LEU A 5 11.53 -3.90 0.43
N LEU A 6 10.24 -3.58 0.37
CA LEU A 6 9.64 -2.52 1.17
C LEU A 6 8.67 -3.17 2.15
N GLU A 7 8.75 -2.73 3.41
CA GLU A 7 7.73 -2.95 4.43
C GLU A 7 7.16 -1.57 4.79
N PRO A 8 6.08 -1.12 4.11
CA PRO A 8 5.40 0.13 4.42
C PRO A 8 4.89 0.23 5.86
N GLU A 9 4.43 1.43 6.22
CA GLU A 9 3.80 1.65 7.50
C GLU A 9 2.54 0.78 7.67
N VAL A 10 2.47 0.03 8.78
CA VAL A 10 1.28 -0.72 9.19
C VAL A 10 0.41 0.16 10.08
N ALA A 11 -0.38 1.04 9.44
CA ALA A 11 -1.22 2.01 10.16
C ALA A 11 -2.60 1.47 10.58
N GLY A 12 -2.89 0.20 10.30
CA GLY A 12 -4.22 -0.36 10.45
C GLY A 12 -4.34 -1.79 9.93
N GLU A 13 -5.58 -2.20 9.66
CA GLU A 13 -5.90 -3.59 9.30
C GLU A 13 -6.96 -3.70 8.20
N LEU A 14 -7.16 -4.92 7.72
CA LEU A 14 -8.23 -5.25 6.77
C LEU A 14 -9.58 -5.26 7.51
N GLY A 15 -10.52 -4.43 7.03
CA GLY A 15 -11.86 -4.34 7.60
C GLY A 15 -12.76 -5.52 7.25
N GLU A 16 -13.88 -5.65 7.97
CA GLU A 16 -14.84 -6.75 7.84
C GLU A 16 -15.48 -6.85 6.44
N ASP A 17 -15.54 -5.74 5.69
CA ASP A 17 -16.07 -5.72 4.32
C ASP A 17 -15.06 -6.17 3.25
N THR A 18 -13.85 -6.57 3.66
CA THR A 18 -12.83 -7.11 2.77
C THR A 18 -13.23 -8.51 2.29
N VAL A 19 -13.19 -8.72 0.97
CA VAL A 19 -13.48 -10.03 0.37
C VAL A 19 -12.19 -10.61 -0.20
N MET A 20 -11.79 -11.77 0.32
CA MET A 20 -10.57 -12.47 -0.11
C MET A 20 -10.76 -13.98 -0.22
N ASP A 21 -10.08 -14.58 -1.19
CA ASP A 21 -9.88 -16.02 -1.28
C ASP A 21 -8.61 -16.42 -0.53
N THR A 22 -8.78 -17.02 0.64
CA THR A 22 -7.70 -17.51 1.50
C THR A 22 -7.29 -18.96 1.20
N SER A 23 -7.91 -19.60 0.20
CA SER A 23 -7.52 -20.96 -0.23
C SER A 23 -6.21 -20.97 -1.05
N VAL A 24 -5.75 -19.78 -1.46
CA VAL A 24 -4.51 -19.54 -2.21
C VAL A 24 -3.53 -18.68 -1.40
N HIS A 25 -2.25 -18.74 -1.74
CA HIS A 25 -1.19 -17.97 -1.08
C HIS A 25 -0.33 -17.21 -2.10
N PRO A 26 -0.18 -15.87 -1.95
CA PRO A 26 -0.90 -15.01 -1.00
C PRO A 26 -2.42 -14.99 -1.28
N PRO A 27 -3.27 -14.63 -0.30
CA PRO A 27 -4.71 -14.50 -0.50
C PRO A 27 -5.04 -13.55 -1.65
N VAL A 28 -6.03 -13.92 -2.47
CA VAL A 28 -6.49 -13.06 -3.57
C VAL A 28 -7.63 -12.20 -3.07
N VAL A 29 -7.40 -10.89 -2.97
CA VAL A 29 -8.41 -9.93 -2.52
C VAL A 29 -9.18 -9.40 -3.73
N SER A 30 -10.51 -9.32 -3.63
CA SER A 30 -11.40 -8.79 -4.68
C SER A 30 -12.13 -7.50 -4.30
N ARG A 31 -12.23 -7.21 -3.00
CA ARG A 31 -12.74 -5.95 -2.42
C ARG A 31 -11.92 -5.65 -1.18
N LEU A 32 -11.44 -4.42 -1.05
CA LEU A 32 -10.60 -3.98 0.05
C LEU A 32 -11.32 -2.91 0.88
N GLN A 33 -11.48 -3.18 2.17
CA GLN A 33 -11.71 -2.17 3.18
C GLN A 33 -10.46 -2.09 4.05
N TYR A 34 -9.89 -0.91 4.22
CA TYR A 34 -8.74 -0.67 5.09
C TYR A 34 -9.18 0.22 6.25
N VAL A 35 -8.99 -0.24 7.47
CA VAL A 35 -9.38 0.47 8.69
C VAL A 35 -8.12 1.07 9.30
N ILE A 36 -7.98 2.40 9.21
CA ILE A 36 -6.86 3.14 9.80
C ILE A 36 -7.06 3.21 11.32
N GLN A 37 -6.03 2.83 12.07
CA GLN A 37 -6.02 2.86 13.54
C GLN A 37 -5.02 3.91 14.07
N ASP A 38 -3.81 3.96 13.51
CA ASP A 38 -2.77 4.91 13.91
C ASP A 38 -1.88 5.23 12.71
N TRP A 39 -2.18 6.36 12.04
CA TRP A 39 -1.46 6.80 10.84
C TRP A 39 -0.43 7.87 11.17
N LEU A 40 0.84 7.54 10.94
CA LEU A 40 2.02 8.37 11.23
C LEU A 40 2.41 9.28 10.05
N GLY A 41 1.67 9.23 8.95
CA GLY A 41 1.74 10.20 7.86
C GLY A 41 2.36 9.68 6.56
N ASP A 42 2.76 8.41 6.45
CA ASP A 42 3.27 7.87 5.19
C ASP A 42 2.17 7.80 4.12
N GLU A 43 2.57 7.98 2.86
CA GLU A 43 1.63 7.99 1.74
C GLU A 43 1.41 6.60 1.12
N ILE A 44 2.07 5.58 1.65
CA ILE A 44 1.85 4.17 1.35
C ILE A 44 1.71 3.39 2.66
N LEU A 45 0.64 2.62 2.79
CA LEU A 45 0.36 1.79 3.95
C LEU A 45 0.19 0.34 3.54
N GLU A 46 0.47 -0.58 4.46
CA GLU A 46 0.29 -2.01 4.23
C GLU A 46 -0.62 -2.68 5.26
N SER A 47 -1.34 -3.70 4.78
CA SER A 47 -1.86 -4.80 5.58
C SER A 47 -1.79 -6.04 4.69
N THR A 48 -0.67 -6.76 4.78
CA THR A 48 -0.28 -7.79 3.82
C THR A 48 -1.41 -8.79 3.54
N PRO A 49 -1.75 -9.05 2.26
CA PRO A 49 -1.01 -8.69 1.05
C PRO A 49 -1.48 -7.39 0.35
N CYS A 50 -2.14 -6.48 1.07
CA CYS A 50 -2.73 -5.27 0.49
C CYS A 50 -1.89 -4.01 0.79
N PHE A 51 -1.84 -3.12 -0.20
CA PHE A 51 -1.16 -1.84 -0.11
C PHE A 51 -2.12 -0.72 -0.55
N VAL A 52 -2.25 0.34 0.24
CA VAL A 52 -2.99 1.54 -0.16
C VAL A 52 -2.01 2.69 -0.30
N VAL A 53 -2.28 3.58 -1.26
CA VAL A 53 -1.51 4.80 -1.47
C VAL A 53 -2.43 6.01 -1.51
N THR A 54 -1.97 7.18 -1.09
CA THR A 54 -2.74 8.42 -1.26
C THR A 54 -2.96 8.72 -2.75
N GLU A 55 -4.00 9.49 -3.10
CA GLU A 55 -4.21 9.96 -4.47
C GLU A 55 -3.01 10.75 -5.02
N HIS A 56 -2.31 11.48 -4.14
CA HIS A 56 -1.10 12.21 -4.51
C HIS A 56 0.01 11.25 -4.97
N LEU A 57 0.34 10.24 -4.15
CA LEU A 57 1.36 9.25 -4.50
C LEU A 57 0.95 8.38 -5.69
N ALA A 58 -0.35 8.03 -5.79
CA ALA A 58 -0.89 7.34 -6.97
C ALA A 58 -0.68 8.14 -8.26
N GLY A 59 -0.87 9.47 -8.21
CA GLY A 59 -0.59 10.37 -9.33
C GLY A 59 0.87 10.31 -9.78
N LEU A 60 1.81 10.40 -8.83
CA LEU A 60 3.25 10.31 -9.10
C LEU A 60 3.63 8.97 -9.76
N ILE A 61 3.10 7.86 -9.24
CA ILE A 61 3.29 6.51 -9.79
C ILE A 61 2.69 6.41 -11.21
N GLY A 62 1.50 6.97 -11.42
CA GLY A 62 0.79 6.99 -12.70
C GLY A 62 1.53 7.73 -13.81
N GLU A 63 2.16 8.86 -13.49
CA GLU A 63 2.91 9.68 -14.44
C GLU A 63 4.28 9.08 -14.80
N ALA A 64 4.84 8.22 -13.95
CA ALA A 64 6.19 7.69 -14.09
C ALA A 64 6.35 6.55 -15.11
N GLY A 65 5.25 6.00 -15.65
CA GLY A 65 5.30 4.90 -16.62
C GLY A 65 5.97 3.63 -16.08
N LEU A 66 5.64 3.28 -14.83
CA LEU A 66 6.12 2.08 -14.14
C LEU A 66 5.31 0.84 -14.55
N SER A 67 5.89 -0.36 -14.48
CA SER A 67 5.19 -1.63 -14.74
C SER A 67 4.77 -2.36 -13.46
N GLY A 68 3.90 -3.37 -13.61
CA GLY A 68 3.64 -4.32 -12.54
C GLY A 68 2.64 -3.89 -11.46
N TYR A 69 1.85 -2.85 -11.71
CA TYR A 69 0.79 -2.43 -10.80
C TYR A 69 -0.49 -2.05 -11.55
N ARG A 70 -1.59 -1.96 -10.80
CA ARG A 70 -2.81 -1.24 -11.18
C ARG A 70 -3.42 -0.55 -9.97
N PHE A 71 -4.18 0.51 -10.21
CA PHE A 71 -5.01 1.13 -9.18
C PHE A 71 -6.44 0.57 -9.22
N ALA A 72 -7.04 0.44 -8.04
CA ALA A 72 -8.44 0.12 -7.85
C ALA A 72 -9.01 0.90 -6.66
N ASP A 73 -10.33 0.94 -6.55
CA ASP A 73 -10.99 1.55 -5.41
C ASP A 73 -10.71 0.74 -4.13
N ALA A 74 -10.37 1.45 -3.05
CA ALA A 74 -10.33 0.93 -1.69
C ALA A 74 -11.33 1.73 -0.84
N GLU A 75 -12.04 1.05 0.04
CA GLU A 75 -12.81 1.71 1.09
C GLU A 75 -11.89 1.93 2.28
N VAL A 76 -11.36 3.15 2.42
CA VAL A 76 -10.49 3.49 3.55
C VAL A 76 -11.28 4.29 4.57
N VAL A 77 -11.35 3.77 5.79
CA VAL A 77 -12.13 4.33 6.90
C VAL A 77 -11.25 4.50 8.12
N LEU A 78 -11.67 5.35 9.03
CA LEU A 78 -11.04 5.50 10.34
C LEU A 78 -11.67 4.50 11.32
N GLY A 79 -10.86 3.85 12.15
CA GLY A 79 -11.34 2.98 13.22
C GLY A 79 -11.98 3.76 14.35
N GLU A 80 -12.94 3.14 15.05
CA GLU A 80 -13.71 3.78 16.13
C GLU A 80 -12.78 4.35 17.23
N ASP A 81 -11.79 3.57 17.67
CA ASP A 81 -10.82 4.01 18.69
C ASP A 81 -10.00 5.23 18.23
N ALA A 82 -9.66 5.30 16.94
CA ALA A 82 -8.91 6.41 16.36
C ALA A 82 -9.77 7.68 16.27
N GLU A 83 -11.07 7.54 15.99
CA GLU A 83 -12.04 8.63 16.06
C GLU A 83 -12.20 9.19 17.47
N GLU A 84 -12.26 8.31 18.49
CA GLU A 84 -12.41 8.72 19.89
C GLU A 84 -11.17 9.45 20.44
N LEU A 85 -9.97 9.06 19.99
CA LEU A 85 -8.70 9.68 20.39
C LEU A 85 -8.42 11.00 19.66
N ALA A 86 -9.10 11.27 18.56
CA ALA A 86 -8.91 12.49 17.80
C ALA A 86 -9.54 13.70 18.51
N ASP A 87 -8.75 14.77 18.71
CA ASP A 87 -9.25 16.08 19.19
C ASP A 87 -10.03 16.84 18.08
N GLY A 88 -10.84 16.14 17.28
CA GLY A 88 -11.61 16.69 16.17
C GLY A 88 -11.69 15.76 14.95
N PRO A 89 -12.37 16.19 13.87
CA PRO A 89 -12.47 15.40 12.66
C PRO A 89 -11.09 15.21 12.01
N ILE A 90 -10.70 13.95 11.80
CA ILE A 90 -9.51 13.60 11.02
C ILE A 90 -9.89 13.68 9.54
N ASP A 91 -9.29 14.62 8.82
CA ASP A 91 -9.41 14.70 7.36
C ASP A 91 -8.43 13.70 6.74
N LEU A 92 -8.92 12.49 6.45
CA LEU A 92 -8.12 11.49 5.76
C LEU A 92 -7.93 11.90 4.30
N PRO A 93 -6.71 11.78 3.74
CA PRO A 93 -6.54 11.91 2.31
C PRO A 93 -7.37 10.83 1.61
N LYS A 94 -7.65 11.04 0.33
CA LYS A 94 -8.21 9.98 -0.49
C LYS A 94 -7.13 8.94 -0.80
N TRP A 95 -7.54 7.68 -0.76
CA TRP A 95 -6.67 6.54 -0.96
C TRP A 95 -7.07 5.74 -2.19
N GLN A 96 -6.09 5.08 -2.80
CA GLN A 96 -6.27 4.11 -3.87
C GLN A 96 -5.60 2.81 -3.48
N TRP A 97 -6.21 1.68 -3.87
CA TRP A 97 -5.58 0.38 -3.74
C TRP A 97 -4.47 0.23 -4.78
N LEU A 98 -3.23 0.09 -4.33
CA LEU A 98 -2.11 -0.33 -5.16
C LEU A 98 -2.09 -1.86 -5.26
N GLN A 99 -2.58 -2.39 -6.38
CA GLN A 99 -2.56 -3.83 -6.64
C GLN A 99 -1.30 -4.21 -7.39
N LEU A 100 -0.54 -5.15 -6.83
CA LEU A 100 0.66 -5.70 -7.46
C LEU A 100 0.26 -6.74 -8.52
N THR A 101 0.61 -6.49 -9.77
CA THR A 101 0.31 -7.37 -10.92
C THR A 101 1.58 -7.88 -11.61
N GLY A 102 2.74 -7.35 -11.24
CA GLY A 102 4.03 -7.69 -11.82
C GLY A 102 4.77 -8.78 -11.05
N THR A 103 5.92 -9.16 -11.60
CA THR A 103 6.83 -10.15 -11.02
C THR A 103 7.97 -9.47 -10.29
N ALA A 104 8.13 -9.77 -8.99
CA ALA A 104 9.25 -9.27 -8.19
C ALA A 104 10.60 -9.59 -8.85
N GLY A 105 11.49 -8.59 -8.94
CA GLY A 105 12.80 -8.73 -9.61
C GLY A 105 12.77 -8.60 -11.14
N SER A 106 11.60 -8.35 -11.74
CA SER A 106 11.43 -8.14 -13.18
C SER A 106 10.67 -6.86 -13.50
N ASP A 107 9.52 -6.64 -12.85
CA ASP A 107 8.70 -5.44 -13.01
C ASP A 107 9.04 -4.37 -11.98
N ASP A 108 8.61 -3.12 -12.22
CA ASP A 108 8.86 -2.04 -11.26
C ASP A 108 8.13 -2.23 -9.93
N PHE A 109 6.96 -2.87 -9.94
CA PHE A 109 6.24 -3.35 -8.78
C PHE A 109 5.98 -4.85 -8.91
N GLY A 110 6.18 -5.60 -7.84
CA GLY A 110 5.84 -7.02 -7.80
C GLY A 110 5.68 -7.53 -6.38
N ALA A 111 4.87 -8.58 -6.26
CA ALA A 111 4.71 -9.29 -4.99
C ALA A 111 5.78 -10.41 -4.88
N ALA A 112 6.43 -10.50 -3.73
CA ALA A 112 7.19 -11.69 -3.36
C ALA A 112 6.23 -12.86 -3.04
N SER A 113 6.77 -14.06 -2.84
CA SER A 113 5.99 -15.28 -2.62
C SER A 113 5.12 -15.25 -1.36
N ASP A 114 5.50 -14.43 -0.39
CA ASP A 114 4.81 -14.15 0.88
C ASP A 114 3.82 -12.98 0.77
N GLY A 115 3.75 -12.31 -0.38
CA GLY A 115 2.90 -11.13 -0.60
C GLY A 115 3.60 -9.79 -0.33
N SER A 116 4.86 -9.80 0.12
CA SER A 116 5.59 -8.56 0.40
C SER A 116 5.89 -7.75 -0.86
N LEU A 117 5.96 -6.43 -0.70
CA LEU A 117 6.19 -5.48 -1.79
C LEU A 117 7.67 -5.48 -2.19
N VAL A 118 7.94 -5.80 -3.46
CA VAL A 118 9.27 -5.62 -4.07
C VAL A 118 9.17 -4.60 -5.19
N VAL A 119 10.05 -3.61 -5.16
CA VAL A 119 10.08 -2.54 -6.16
C VAL A 119 11.45 -2.40 -6.82
N SER A 120 11.47 -1.94 -8.07
CA SER A 120 12.72 -1.54 -8.72
C SER A 120 13.29 -0.26 -8.10
N GLU A 121 14.58 0.00 -8.31
CA GLU A 121 15.21 1.28 -7.97
C GLU A 121 14.45 2.49 -8.55
N ARG A 122 13.86 2.34 -9.74
CA ARG A 122 13.08 3.39 -10.40
C ARG A 122 11.77 3.67 -9.66
N ALA A 123 11.03 2.62 -9.30
CA ALA A 123 9.82 2.75 -8.50
C ALA A 123 10.11 3.32 -7.11
N LEU A 124 11.17 2.87 -6.43
CA LEU A 124 11.59 3.45 -5.16
C LEU A 124 11.90 4.95 -5.28
N GLY A 125 12.52 5.37 -6.38
CA GLY A 125 12.77 6.79 -6.67
C GLY A 125 11.50 7.63 -6.82
N VAL A 126 10.37 7.03 -7.23
CA VAL A 126 9.06 7.68 -7.28
C VAL A 126 8.40 7.68 -5.90
N LEU A 127 8.45 6.55 -5.18
CA LEU A 127 7.90 6.45 -3.83
C LEU A 127 8.51 7.48 -2.87
N ARG A 128 9.81 7.74 -2.99
CA ARG A 128 10.54 8.76 -2.21
C ARG A 128 10.17 10.21 -2.53
N GLN A 129 9.34 10.45 -3.55
CA GLN A 129 8.80 11.80 -3.82
C GLN A 129 7.56 12.08 -2.95
N GLY A 130 6.91 11.06 -2.41
CA GLY A 130 5.91 11.17 -1.35
C GLY A 130 6.51 11.01 0.04
N VAL A 131 5.67 11.02 1.07
CA VAL A 131 6.07 10.72 2.45
C VAL A 131 6.26 9.21 2.64
N LEU A 132 7.44 8.81 3.11
CA LEU A 132 7.87 7.41 3.27
C LEU A 132 8.86 7.30 4.45
N ASN A 133 8.48 7.86 5.60
CA ASN A 133 9.32 7.97 6.79
C ASN A 133 9.27 6.74 7.69
N ASN A 134 8.18 5.96 7.63
CA ASN A 134 7.90 4.82 8.49
C ASN A 134 7.88 3.50 7.69
N CYS A 135 8.61 3.47 6.58
CA CYS A 135 8.78 2.28 5.73
C CYS A 135 10.21 1.75 5.81
N ASP A 136 10.35 0.45 6.10
CA ASP A 136 11.62 -0.24 6.05
C ASP A 136 11.97 -0.61 4.61
N ILE A 137 13.24 -0.41 4.24
CA ILE A 137 13.73 -0.57 2.87
C ILE A 137 15.00 -1.42 2.88
N GLU A 138 14.91 -2.64 2.33
CA GLU A 138 16.02 -3.59 2.27
C GLU A 138 16.45 -3.88 0.83
N PRO A 139 17.76 -3.87 0.50
CA PRO A 139 18.24 -4.35 -0.80
C PRO A 139 17.92 -5.84 -1.02
N ARG A 140 17.46 -6.19 -2.23
CA ARG A 140 17.12 -7.56 -2.66
C ARG A 140 18.14 -8.19 -3.60
#